data_AF-A0A3A4QST1-F1
#
_entry.id   AF-A0A3A4QST1-F1
#
_cell.length_a   1.000
_cell.length_b   1.000
_cell.length_c   1.000
_cell.angle_alpha   90.00
_cell.angle_beta   90.00
_cell.angle_gamma   90.00
#
_symmetry.space_group_name_H-M   'P 1'
#
loop_
_entity.id
_entity.type
_entity.pdbx_description
1 polymer ?
#
loop_
_entity_poly.entity_id
_entity_poly.type
_entity_poly.pdbx_seq_one_letter_code
_entity_poly.pdbx_strand_id
1 'polypeptide(L)'
;MNDMQILIEQLISDISGQAARLDESRLQMFLTWLAAHSSLVKTGEQVEVAVPEDGSLDDRLRIGLKGWFESLPLQGLLWEYRLLLEEIDWLRDLDPRSFPQDTPALARGRRDPDDAARNLNEDGRN
;
A
#
# COMPACT_ATOMS: atom_id res chain seq x y z
N MET A 1 -4.57 24.18 -21.48
CA MET A 1 -4.33 23.00 -20.63
C MET A 1 -2.99 22.42 -21.03
N ASN A 2 -2.14 22.12 -20.04
CA ASN A 2 -0.81 21.59 -20.27
C ASN A 2 -0.91 20.07 -20.55
N ASP A 3 -0.17 19.54 -21.51
CA ASP A 3 -0.18 18.10 -21.86
C ASP A 3 0.09 17.22 -20.64
N MET A 4 0.93 17.69 -19.72
CA MET A 4 1.21 17.02 -18.45
C MET A 4 -0.02 16.93 -17.53
N GLN A 5 -0.85 17.98 -17.47
CA GLN A 5 -2.07 17.97 -16.65
C GLN A 5 -3.11 17.01 -17.22
N ILE A 6 -3.22 16.95 -18.56
CA ILE A 6 -4.12 16.02 -19.25
C ILE A 6 -3.68 14.57 -18.95
N LEU A 7 -2.38 14.29 -19.01
CA LEU A 7 -1.83 12.99 -18.64
C LEU A 7 -2.17 12.64 -17.18
N ILE A 8 -1.87 13.53 -16.23
CA ILE A 8 -2.15 13.31 -14.80
C ILE A 8 -3.62 12.97 -14.57
N GLU A 9 -4.55 13.72 -15.19
CA GLU A 9 -5.99 13.44 -15.08
C GLU A 9 -6.39 12.08 -15.65
N GLN A 10 -5.78 11.66 -16.77
CA GLN A 10 -6.00 10.34 -17.35
C GLN A 10 -5.51 9.22 -16.44
N LEU A 11 -4.29 9.34 -15.89
CA LEU A 11 -3.71 8.34 -14.98
C LEU A 11 -4.54 8.21 -13.70
N ILE A 12 -4.97 9.33 -13.13
CA ILE A 12 -5.84 9.33 -11.94
C ILE A 12 -7.18 8.68 -12.24
N SER A 13 -7.79 9.01 -13.37
CA SER A 13 -9.07 8.42 -13.76
C SER A 13 -8.98 6.91 -13.94
N ASP A 14 -7.87 6.42 -14.48
CA ASP A 14 -7.63 4.99 -14.65
C ASP A 14 -7.41 4.30 -13.30
N ILE A 15 -6.55 4.84 -12.43
CA ILE A 15 -6.34 4.31 -11.08
C ILE A 15 -7.64 4.26 -10.27
N SER A 16 -8.40 5.35 -10.25
CA SER A 16 -9.72 5.40 -9.60
C SER A 16 -10.66 4.33 -10.15
N GLY A 17 -10.72 4.18 -11.48
CA GLY A 17 -11.56 3.20 -12.15
C GLY A 17 -11.20 1.75 -11.80
N GLN A 18 -9.91 1.46 -11.61
CA GLN A 18 -9.43 0.14 -11.19
C GLN A 18 -9.64 -0.09 -9.69
N ALA A 19 -9.34 0.89 -8.84
CA ALA A 19 -9.55 0.82 -7.40
C ALA A 19 -11.03 0.64 -7.04
N ALA A 20 -11.95 1.26 -7.77
CA ALA A 20 -13.39 1.12 -7.59
C ALA A 20 -13.92 -0.30 -7.87
N ARG A 21 -13.13 -1.17 -8.50
CA ARG A 21 -13.46 -2.59 -8.73
C ARG A 21 -13.06 -3.50 -7.56
N LEU A 22 -12.26 -2.99 -6.63
CA LEU A 22 -11.94 -3.70 -5.40
C LEU A 22 -13.18 -3.73 -4.49
N ASP A 23 -13.30 -4.80 -3.70
CA ASP A 23 -14.26 -4.79 -2.60
C ASP A 23 -13.81 -3.82 -1.50
N GLU A 24 -14.70 -3.53 -0.56
CA GLU A 24 -14.45 -2.53 0.48
C GLU A 24 -13.19 -2.83 1.32
N SER A 25 -12.95 -4.11 1.65
CA SER A 25 -11.79 -4.52 2.42
C SER A 25 -10.47 -4.31 1.66
N ARG A 26 -10.40 -4.73 0.40
CA ARG A 26 -9.21 -4.55 -0.44
C ARG A 26 -8.97 -3.09 -0.79
N LEU A 27 -10.04 -2.32 -0.99
CA LEU A 27 -9.95 -0.88 -1.17
C LEU A 27 -9.36 -0.20 0.07
N GLN A 28 -9.79 -0.59 1.27
CA GLN A 28 -9.21 -0.06 2.51
C GLN A 28 -7.72 -0.43 2.66
N MET A 29 -7.32 -1.65 2.29
CA MET A 29 -5.91 -2.04 2.24
C MET A 29 -5.11 -1.18 1.26
N PHE A 30 -5.64 -0.97 0.05
CA PHE A 30 -5.02 -0.13 -0.96
C PHE A 30 -4.78 1.29 -0.44
N LEU A 31 -5.79 1.91 0.18
CA LEU A 31 -5.66 3.27 0.73
C LEU A 31 -4.65 3.33 1.88
N THR A 32 -4.62 2.31 2.74
CA THR A 32 -3.65 2.20 3.84
C THR A 32 -2.23 2.11 3.30
N TRP A 33 -2.02 1.27 2.29
CA TRP A 33 -0.75 1.13 1.59
C TRP A 33 -0.35 2.45 0.90
N LEU A 34 -1.29 3.11 0.20
CA LEU A 34 -1.05 4.35 -0.52
C LEU A 34 -0.63 5.50 0.41
N ALA A 35 -1.28 5.60 1.58
CA ALA A 35 -0.91 6.58 2.60
C ALA A 35 0.51 6.34 3.12
N ALA A 36 0.89 5.09 3.39
CA ALA A 36 2.24 4.73 3.81
C ALA A 36 3.28 4.98 2.71
N HIS A 37 2.99 4.56 1.48
CA HIS A 37 3.88 4.67 0.32
C HIS A 37 4.14 6.13 -0.05
N SER A 38 3.08 6.94 -0.19
CA SER A 38 3.25 8.36 -0.48
C SER A 38 3.96 9.12 0.65
N SER A 39 3.78 8.73 1.91
CA SER A 39 4.52 9.31 3.06
C SER A 39 6.02 8.96 3.03
N LEU A 40 6.36 7.73 2.67
CA LEU A 40 7.76 7.29 2.50
C LEU A 40 8.47 8.07 1.38
N VAL A 41 7.77 8.32 0.27
CA VAL A 41 8.31 9.10 -0.86
C VAL A 41 8.58 10.58 -0.49
N LYS A 42 7.92 11.12 0.55
CA LYS A 42 8.06 12.53 0.99
C LYS A 42 9.21 12.78 1.98
N THR A 43 9.99 11.76 2.32
CA THR A 43 11.20 11.95 3.11
C THR A 43 12.32 12.67 2.34
N GLY A 44 12.12 13.00 1.06
CA GLY A 44 13.00 13.86 0.24
C GLY A 44 12.62 15.35 0.19
N GLU A 45 11.34 15.70 0.08
CA GLU A 45 10.81 17.08 0.19
C GLU A 45 9.28 16.98 0.36
N GLN A 46 8.75 17.71 1.36
CA GLN A 46 7.40 17.51 1.90
C GLN A 46 6.29 17.98 0.95
N VAL A 47 5.40 17.05 0.57
CA VAL A 47 4.03 17.37 0.13
C VAL A 47 3.09 16.43 0.87
N GLU A 48 2.71 16.71 2.12
CA GLU A 48 1.69 15.92 2.82
C GLU A 48 0.46 15.78 1.91
N VAL A 49 0.11 14.53 1.56
CA VAL A 49 -1.13 14.25 0.83
C VAL A 49 -2.14 14.22 1.95
N ALA A 50 -2.58 15.41 2.34
CA ALA A 50 -3.72 15.59 3.21
C ALA A 50 -4.92 15.10 2.41
N VAL A 51 -5.25 13.81 2.54
CA VAL A 51 -6.50 13.27 2.01
C VAL A 51 -7.62 13.95 2.82
N PRO A 52 -8.43 14.85 2.24
CA PRO A 52 -9.41 15.60 3.00
C PRO A 52 -10.45 14.67 3.62
N GLU A 53 -10.80 14.89 4.89
CA GLU A 53 -11.73 14.02 5.64
C GLU A 53 -13.22 14.20 5.27
N ASP A 54 -13.55 15.10 4.34
CA ASP A 54 -14.90 15.36 3.85
C ASP A 54 -14.98 15.17 2.33
N GLY A 55 -15.81 14.23 1.88
CA GLY A 55 -15.97 13.86 0.46
C GLY A 55 -16.12 12.36 0.25
N SER A 56 -16.59 11.95 -0.95
CA SER A 56 -16.63 10.53 -1.32
C SER A 56 -15.20 9.95 -1.36
N LEU A 57 -15.06 8.66 -1.11
CA LEU A 57 -13.74 8.02 -1.04
C LEU A 57 -12.99 8.09 -2.38
N ASP A 58 -13.72 8.10 -3.50
CA ASP A 58 -13.18 8.35 -4.85
C ASP A 58 -12.65 9.79 -5.00
N ASP A 59 -13.42 10.80 -4.59
CA ASP A 59 -13.00 12.21 -4.69
C ASP A 59 -11.73 12.47 -3.88
N ARG A 60 -11.65 11.87 -2.69
CA ARG A 60 -10.48 11.93 -1.82
C ARG A 60 -9.24 11.31 -2.45
N LEU A 61 -9.39 10.12 -3.04
CA LEU A 61 -8.32 9.43 -3.76
C LEU A 61 -7.82 10.29 -4.93
N ARG A 62 -8.74 10.86 -5.72
CA ARG A 62 -8.41 11.69 -6.88
C ARG A 62 -7.68 12.97 -6.50
N ILE A 63 -8.13 13.66 -5.45
CA ILE A 63 -7.48 14.87 -4.95
C ILE A 63 -6.07 14.55 -4.44
N GLY A 64 -5.93 13.47 -3.66
CA GLY A 64 -4.64 13.08 -3.10
C GLY A 64 -3.63 12.65 -4.17
N LEU A 65 -4.06 11.85 -5.14
CA LEU A 65 -3.22 11.45 -6.28
C LEU A 65 -2.85 12.66 -7.14
N LYS A 66 -3.78 13.61 -7.36
CA LYS A 66 -3.50 14.83 -8.14
C LYS A 66 -2.37 15.64 -7.55
N GLY A 67 -2.46 15.98 -6.26
CA GLY A 67 -1.42 16.78 -5.60
C GLY A 67 -0.06 16.07 -5.60
N TRP A 68 -0.05 14.75 -5.44
CA TRP A 68 1.19 13.97 -5.47
C TRP A 68 1.77 13.84 -6.88
N PHE A 69 0.95 13.57 -7.89
CA PHE A 69 1.40 13.41 -9.27
C PHE A 69 1.92 14.72 -9.87
N GLU A 70 1.33 15.85 -9.49
CA GLU A 70 1.80 17.17 -9.89
C GLU A 70 3.19 17.51 -9.29
N SER A 71 3.59 16.88 -8.17
CA SER A 71 4.92 17.08 -7.58
C SER A 71 6.01 16.19 -8.19
N LEU A 72 5.67 15.29 -9.11
CA LEU A 72 6.61 14.31 -9.68
C LEU A 72 7.12 14.72 -11.06
N PRO A 73 8.40 14.45 -11.39
CA PRO A 73 8.85 14.49 -12.77
C PRO A 73 8.18 13.38 -13.59
N LEU A 74 8.09 13.53 -14.91
CA LEU A 74 7.40 12.58 -15.80
C LEU A 74 7.82 11.11 -15.62
N GLN A 75 9.11 10.85 -15.47
CA GLN A 75 9.59 9.47 -15.25
C GLN A 75 9.11 8.91 -13.90
N GLY A 76 9.12 9.74 -12.84
CA GLY A 76 8.60 9.37 -11.53
C GLY A 76 7.10 9.13 -11.58
N LEU A 77 6.36 10.00 -12.27
CA LEU A 77 4.91 9.86 -12.48
C LEU A 77 4.55 8.52 -13.14
N LEU A 78 5.22 8.17 -14.23
CA LEU A 78 4.95 6.91 -14.94
C LEU A 78 5.32 5.68 -14.11
N TRP A 79 6.37 5.79 -13.28
CA TRP A 79 6.77 4.74 -12.36
C TRP A 79 5.73 4.52 -11.26
N GLU A 80 5.29 5.60 -10.60
CA GLU A 80 4.27 5.52 -9.57
C GLU A 80 2.93 5.03 -10.13
N TYR A 81 2.53 5.50 -11.30
CA TYR A 81 1.34 4.98 -11.98
C TYR A 81 1.39 3.47 -12.18
N ARG A 82 2.51 2.94 -12.68
CA ARG A 82 2.69 1.50 -12.87
C ARG A 82 2.62 0.75 -11.53
N LEU A 83 3.32 1.24 -10.51
CA LEU A 83 3.34 0.61 -9.19
C LEU A 83 1.93 0.55 -8.57
N LEU A 84 1.15 1.63 -8.71
CA LEU A 84 -0.22 1.69 -8.23
C LEU A 84 -1.12 0.66 -8.91
N LEU A 85 -0.98 0.49 -10.23
CA LEU A 85 -1.72 -0.55 -10.94
C LEU A 85 -1.31 -1.96 -10.52
N GLU A 86 -0.01 -2.22 -10.34
CA GLU A 86 0.49 -3.51 -9.88
C GLU A 86 -0.03 -3.86 -8.47
N GLU A 87 -0.11 -2.88 -7.56
CA GLU A 87 -0.66 -3.08 -6.22
C GLU A 87 -2.17 -3.36 -6.26
N ILE A 88 -2.93 -2.63 -7.10
CA ILE A 88 -4.36 -2.88 -7.29
C ILE A 88 -4.61 -4.28 -7.86
N ASP A 89 -3.82 -4.69 -8.86
CA ASP A 89 -3.90 -6.02 -9.44
C ASP A 89 -3.57 -7.10 -8.40
N TRP A 90 -2.52 -6.90 -7.59
CA TRP A 90 -2.17 -7.82 -6.51
C TRP A 90 -3.29 -7.95 -5.47
N LEU A 91 -3.87 -6.83 -5.03
CA LEU A 91 -4.99 -6.83 -4.08
C LEU A 91 -6.24 -7.48 -4.65
N ARG A 92 -6.52 -7.28 -5.94
CA ARG A 92 -7.65 -7.92 -6.62
C ARG A 92 -7.50 -9.45 -6.62
N ASP A 93 -6.29 -9.93 -6.87
CA ASP A 93 -5.99 -11.35 -7.04
C ASP A 93 -5.62 -12.05 -5.71
N LEU A 94 -5.52 -11.30 -4.61
CA LEU A 94 -5.23 -11.80 -3.28
C LEU A 94 -6.29 -12.81 -2.81
N ASP A 95 -5.90 -14.07 -2.60
CA ASP A 95 -6.83 -15.12 -2.16
C ASP A 95 -7.44 -14.76 -0.79
N PRO A 96 -8.77 -14.63 -0.67
CA PRO A 96 -9.45 -14.31 0.60
C PRO A 96 -9.19 -15.34 1.71
N ARG A 97 -8.70 -16.55 1.39
CA ARG A 97 -8.29 -17.56 2.38
C ARG A 97 -6.93 -17.29 3.03
N SER A 98 -6.19 -16.31 2.53
CA SER A 98 -4.91 -15.88 3.11
C SER A 98 -5.09 -14.93 4.29
N PHE A 99 -6.33 -14.51 4.57
CA PHE A 99 -6.69 -13.81 5.80
C PHE A 99 -6.98 -14.83 6.90
N PRO A 100 -6.14 -14.95 7.95
CA PRO A 100 -6.59 -15.57 9.18
C PRO A 100 -7.69 -14.68 9.77
N GLN A 101 -8.94 -15.08 9.60
CA GLN A 101 -10.12 -14.43 10.18
C GLN A 101 -10.13 -14.46 11.73
N ASP A 102 -9.17 -15.16 12.35
CA ASP A 102 -8.96 -15.22 13.79
C ASP A 102 -7.48 -15.08 14.14
N THR A 103 -6.96 -13.85 14.16
CA THR A 103 -5.75 -13.59 14.96
C THR A 103 -5.98 -12.37 15.85
N PRO A 104 -6.37 -12.56 17.13
CA PRO A 104 -6.21 -11.50 18.10
C PRO A 104 -4.73 -11.15 18.15
N ALA A 105 -4.45 -9.86 18.06
CA ALA A 105 -3.11 -9.30 18.19
C ALA A 105 -2.41 -9.89 19.42
N LEU A 106 -1.34 -10.68 19.22
CA LEU A 106 -0.21 -10.84 20.13
C LEU A 106 0.83 -11.83 19.57
N ALA A 107 2.10 -11.47 19.74
CA ALA A 107 3.30 -12.26 19.53
C ALA A 107 3.78 -12.48 18.07
N ARG A 108 4.24 -11.40 17.42
CA ARG A 108 5.55 -11.46 16.75
C ARG A 108 6.63 -11.76 17.79
N GLY A 109 6.71 -13.01 18.24
CA GLY A 109 7.91 -13.54 18.86
C GLY A 109 8.93 -13.76 17.75
N ARG A 110 9.94 -12.89 17.68
CA ARG A 110 11.18 -13.22 16.98
C ARG A 110 11.61 -14.61 17.46
N ARG A 111 11.74 -15.57 16.55
CA ARG A 111 12.59 -16.72 16.79
C ARG A 111 14.00 -16.18 16.98
N ASP A 112 14.43 -16.11 18.23
CA ASP A 112 15.85 -16.09 18.56
C ASP A 112 16.44 -17.44 18.09
N PRO A 113 17.48 -17.46 17.25
CA PRO A 113 18.08 -18.70 16.77
C PRO A 113 18.97 -19.42 17.81
N ASP A 114 19.03 -18.94 19.06
CA ASP A 114 19.99 -19.41 20.07
C ASP A 114 19.45 -20.48 21.05
N ASP A 115 18.18 -20.88 20.97
CA ASP A 115 17.62 -21.90 21.89
C ASP A 115 17.90 -23.36 21.47
N ALA A 116 18.59 -23.59 20.34
CA ALA A 116 18.89 -24.95 19.87
C ALA A 116 20.05 -25.64 20.62
N ALA A 117 20.77 -24.95 21.51
CA ALA A 117 22.01 -25.47 22.10
C ALA A 117 21.88 -26.09 23.50
N ARG A 118 20.68 -26.14 24.11
CA ARG A 118 20.57 -26.51 25.54
C ARG A 118 19.88 -27.83 25.88
N ASN A 119 19.62 -28.70 24.91
CA ASN A 119 18.93 -29.98 25.16
C ASN A 119 19.71 -31.23 24.69
N LEU A 120 21.01 -31.25 24.97
CA LEU A 120 21.85 -32.44 24.87
C LEU A 120 22.66 -32.59 26.18
N ASN A 121 21.97 -32.89 27.28
CA ASN A 121 22.58 -33.55 28.44
C ASN A 121 21.48 -33.97 29.40
N GLU A 122 20.65 -34.91 28.99
CA GLU A 122 19.85 -35.76 29.88
C GLU A 122 19.16 -36.80 28.99
N ASP A 123 19.91 -37.82 28.55
CA ASP A 123 19.52 -39.21 28.77
C ASP A 123 20.54 -40.20 28.18
N GLY A 124 20.91 -41.18 29.01
CA GLY A 124 21.46 -42.46 28.56
C GLY A 124 22.96 -42.66 28.66
N ARG A 125 23.43 -43.16 29.82
CA ARG A 125 23.69 -44.61 30.01
C ARG A 125 24.48 -44.89 31.31
N ASN A 126 23.84 -45.74 32.13
CA ASN A 126 24.38 -46.88 32.88
C ASN A 126 25.46 -46.64 33.95
#